data_AF-A0A661KC49-F1
#
_entry.id   AF-A0A661KC49-F1
#
_cell.length_a   1.000
_cell.length_b   1.000
_cell.length_c   1.000
_cell.angle_alpha   90.00
_cell.angle_beta   90.00
_cell.angle_gamma   90.00
#
_symmetry.space_group_name_H-M   'P 1'
#
loop_
_entity.id
_entity.type
_entity.pdbx_description
1 polymer ?
#
loop_
_entity_poly.entity_id
_entity_poly.type
_entity_poly.pdbx_seq_one_letter_code
_entity_poly.pdbx_strand_id
1 'polypeptide(L)' 'MEERDKLSIIIKHWIEHNCSHLEEYRRWAQRAAELGLERVKTRIDEAIHELSQSNNCLEEALKELKPL' A
#
# COMPACT_ATOMS: atom_id res chain seq x y z
N MET A 1 -25.33 7.11 6.81
CA MET A 1 -24.35 6.90 5.72
C MET A 1 -24.69 5.58 5.08
N GLU A 2 -24.99 5.59 3.78
CA GLU A 2 -25.25 4.39 2.99
C GLU A 2 -24.01 3.48 3.00
N GLU A 3 -24.18 2.16 2.93
CA GLU A 3 -23.06 1.21 2.97
C GLU A 3 -22.03 1.45 1.85
N ARG A 4 -22.49 1.94 0.68
CA ARG A 4 -21.62 2.35 -0.43
C ARG A 4 -20.69 3.50 -0.05
N ASP A 5 -21.21 4.50 0.67
CA ASP A 5 -20.43 5.65 1.11
C ASP A 5 -19.38 5.22 2.14
N LYS A 6 -19.77 4.34 3.08
CA LYS A 6 -18.84 3.73 4.04
C LYS A 6 -17.71 2.98 3.33
N LEU A 7 -18.04 2.22 2.30
CA LEU A 7 -17.07 1.47 1.51
C LEU A 7 -16.08 2.40 0.80
N SER A 8 -16.55 3.54 0.27
CA SER A 8 -15.65 4.52 -0.35
C SER A 8 -14.68 5.15 0.66
N ILE A 9 -15.12 5.37 1.89
CA ILE A 9 -14.30 5.95 2.95
C ILE A 9 -13.24 4.95 3.41
N ILE A 10 -13.63 3.70 3.68
CA ILE A 10 -12.69 2.70 4.20
C ILE A 10 -11.63 2.32 3.15
N ILE A 11 -11.98 2.26 1.87
CA ILE A 11 -10.99 2.00 0.80
C ILE A 11 -9.96 3.13 0.71
N LYS A 12 -10.39 4.39 0.78
CA LYS A 12 -9.45 5.54 0.83
C LYS A 12 -8.52 5.45 2.03
N HIS A 13 -9.07 5.12 3.20
CA HIS A 13 -8.29 4.94 4.42
C HIS A 13 -7.25 3.83 4.28
N TRP A 14 -7.59 2.69 3.66
CA TRP A 14 -6.62 1.63 3.38
C TRP A 14 -5.50 2.08 2.44
N ILE A 15 -5.81 2.82 1.37
CA ILE A 15 -4.78 3.36 0.46
C ILE A 15 -3.83 4.30 1.23
N GLU A 16 -4.36 5.22 2.02
CA GLU A 16 -3.57 6.16 2.84
C GLU A 16 -2.66 5.42 3.84
N HIS A 17 -3.20 4.40 4.51
CA HIS A 17 -2.45 3.58 5.46
C HIS A 17 -1.34 2.78 4.77
N ASN A 18 -1.65 2.17 3.63
CA ASN A 18 -0.69 1.45 2.81
C ASN A 18 0.44 2.36 2.32
N CYS A 19 0.15 3.59 1.92
CA CYS A 19 1.19 4.58 1.57
C CYS A 19 2.14 4.85 2.74
N SER A 20 1.61 4.97 3.96
CA SER A 20 2.43 5.12 5.17
C SER A 20 3.33 3.90 5.42
N HIS A 21 2.82 2.70 5.21
CA HIS A 21 3.60 1.47 5.29
C HIS A 21 4.69 1.39 4.21
N LEU A 22 4.40 1.80 2.96
CA LEU A 22 5.42 1.83 1.90
C LEU A 22 6.61 2.72 2.27
N GLU A 23 6.36 3.89 2.88
CA GLU A 23 7.43 4.78 3.35
C GLU A 23 8.24 4.16 4.49
N GLU A 24 7.57 3.51 5.45
CA GLU A 24 8.24 2.81 6.53
C GLU A 24 9.08 1.62 6.03
N TYR A 25 8.53 0.82 5.13
CA TYR A 25 9.22 -0.33 4.55
C TYR A 25 10.46 0.12 3.77
N ARG A 26 10.38 1.21 3.01
CA ARG A 26 11.55 1.77 2.30
C ARG A 26 12.67 2.16 3.25
N ARG A 27 12.35 2.80 4.38
CA ARG A 27 13.33 3.14 5.42
C ARG A 27 14.02 1.91 5.98
N TRP A 28 13.26 0.84 6.24
CA TRP A 28 13.81 -0.42 6.75
C TRP A 28 14.56 -1.24 5.71
N ALA A 29 14.15 -1.21 4.43
CA ALA A 29 14.89 -1.80 3.33
C ALA A 29 16.27 -1.14 3.19
N GLN A 30 16.33 0.20 3.26
CA GLN A 30 17.60 0.92 3.29
C GLN A 30 18.44 0.53 4.51
N ARG A 31 17.82 0.44 5.69
CA ARG A 31 18.54 0.02 6.90
C ARG A 31 19.10 -1.41 6.79
N ALA A 32 18.35 -2.32 6.17
CA ALA A 32 18.82 -3.68 5.90
C ALA A 32 20.02 -3.68 4.95
N ALA A 33 20.03 -2.81 3.94
CA ALA A 33 21.17 -2.61 3.04
C ALA A 33 22.42 -2.14 3.80
N GLU A 34 22.27 -1.12 4.67
CA GLU A 34 23.37 -0.59 5.50
C GLU A 34 23.97 -1.64 6.45
N LEU A 35 23.17 -2.65 6.84
CA LEU A 35 23.60 -3.77 7.67
C LEU A 35 24.16 -4.95 6.86
N GLY A 36 24.23 -4.86 5.53
CA GLY A 36 24.68 -5.94 4.65
C GLY A 36 23.68 -7.09 4.52
N LEU A 37 22.42 -6.89 4.89
CA LEU A 37 21.36 -7.91 4.89
C LEU A 37 20.60 -7.93 3.57
N GLU A 38 21.30 -8.17 2.46
CA GLU A 38 20.74 -8.04 1.10
C GLU A 38 19.47 -8.88 0.88
N ARG A 39 19.44 -10.13 1.37
CA ARG A 39 18.25 -10.98 1.24
C ARG A 39 17.03 -10.45 2.00
N VAL A 40 17.26 -9.78 3.13
CA VAL A 40 16.17 -9.16 3.91
C VAL A 40 15.65 -7.94 3.15
N LYS A 41 16.55 -7.08 2.66
CA LYS A 41 16.19 -5.95 1.79
C LYS A 41 15.35 -6.41 0.61
N THR A 42 15.77 -7.46 -0.11
CA THR A 42 15.02 -8.02 -1.25
C THR A 42 13.59 -8.39 -0.86
N ARG A 43 13.37 -9.06 0.28
CA ARG A 43 12.02 -9.41 0.73
C ARG A 43 11.18 -8.21 1.13
N ILE A 44 11.80 -7.16 1.69
CA ILE A 44 11.09 -5.91 1.99
C ILE A 44 10.71 -5.18 0.70
N ASP A 45 11.61 -5.14 -0.29
CA ASP A 45 11.33 -4.55 -1.61
C ASP A 45 10.20 -5.29 -2.35
N GLU A 46 10.15 -6.62 -2.26
CA GLU A 46 9.03 -7.42 -2.77
C GLU A 46 7.71 -7.04 -2.05
N ALA A 47 7.72 -6.91 -0.72
CA ALA A 47 6.53 -6.48 0.03
C ALA A 47 6.06 -5.07 -0.36
N ILE A 48 6.99 -4.15 -0.63
CA ILE A 48 6.69 -2.80 -1.17
C ILE A 48 6.00 -2.91 -2.53
N HIS A 49 6.49 -3.79 -3.41
CA HIS A 49 5.91 -4.00 -4.74
C HIS A 49 4.47 -4.52 -4.64
N GLU A 50 4.26 -5.59 -3.87
CA GLU A 50 2.94 -6.21 -3.70
C GLU A 50 1.93 -5.24 -3.06
N LEU A 51 2.34 -4.48 -2.05
CA LEU A 51 1.47 -3.50 -1.41
C LEU A 51 1.12 -2.34 -2.36
N SER A 52 2.05 -1.97 -3.25
CA SER A 52 1.77 -0.99 -4.31
C SER A 52 0.75 -1.52 -5.33
N GLN A 53 0.83 -2.80 -5.71
CA GLN A 53 -0.19 -3.44 -6.57
C GLN A 53 -1.55 -3.51 -5.88
N SER A 54 -1.58 -3.78 -4.56
CA SER A 54 -2.80 -3.73 -3.78
C SER A 54 -3.44 -2.35 -3.84
N ASN A 55 -2.67 -1.27 -3.70
CA ASN A 55 -3.17 0.10 -3.84
C ASN A 55 -3.76 0.37 -5.23
N ASN A 56 -3.11 -0.08 -6.32
CA ASN A 56 -3.66 0.06 -7.67
C ASN A 56 -5.06 -0.58 -7.78
N CYS A 57 -5.23 -1.80 -7.26
CA CYS A 57 -6.53 -2.47 -7.25
C CYS A 57 -7.59 -1.71 -6.42
N LEU A 58 -7.20 -1.13 -5.28
CA LEU A 58 -8.08 -0.32 -4.45
C LEU A 58 -8.48 1.00 -5.13
N GLU A 59 -7.57 1.62 -5.89
CA GLU A 59 -7.86 2.79 -6.70
C GLU A 59 -8.87 2.50 -7.82
N GLU A 60 -8.72 1.37 -8.52
CA GLU A 60 -9.71 0.91 -9.50
C GLU A 60 -11.07 0.64 -8.83
N ALA A 61 -11.08 -0.01 -7.65
CA ALA A 61 -12.32 -0.21 -6.90
C ALA A 61 -13.02 1.11 -6.54
N LEU A 62 -12.28 2.17 -6.22
CA LEU A 62 -12.86 3.51 -6.01
C LEU A 62 -13.43 4.13 -7.28
N LYS A 63 -12.83 3.86 -8.46
CA LYS A 63 -13.34 4.34 -9.74
C LYS A 63 -14.67 3.65 -10.07
N GLU A 64 -14.75 2.34 -9.92
CA GLU A 64 -15.97 1.55 -10.12
C GLU A 64 -17.09 1.93 -9.13
N LEU A 65 -16.74 2.46 -7.95
CA LEU A 65 -17.72 2.96 -6.98
C LEU A 65 -18.31 4.32 -7.35
N LYS A 66 -17.78 5.08 -8.31
CA LYS A 66 -18.38 6.36 -8.74
C LYS A 66 -19.46 6.09 -9.78
N PRO A 67 -20.67 6.70 -9.68
CA PRO A 67 -21.62 6.63 -10.78
C PRO A 67 -21.05 7.35 -12.01
N LEU A 68 -21.35 6.80 -13.21
CA LEU A 68 -21.08 7.43 -14.51
C LEU A 68 -21.66 8.86 -14.57
#